data_AF-X0HZ36-F1
#
_entry.id   AF-X0HZ36-F1
#
_cell.length_a   1.000
_cell.length_b   1.000
_cell.length_c   1.000
_cell.angle_alpha   90.00
_cell.angle_beta   90.00
_cell.angle_gamma   90.00
#
_symmetry.space_group_name_H-M   'P 1'
#
loop_
_entity.id
_entity.type
_entity.pdbx_description
1 polymer ?
#
loop_
_entity_poly.entity_id
_entity_poly.type
_entity_poly.pdbx_seq_one_letter_code
_entity_poly.pdbx_strand_id
1 'polypeptide(L)'
;MPLVAASSSPEPCALITKQIREHQKYNNSASVLQFPGQLAEDCLQSMPFYPELADPFLNELGKYVQWQSTLEVLKNPPDTYMSSPTDILGGLEIIRNTKYSCQWEFDQAIKSLINNANDGHFDVELCSFTPFTFMRNTALVSVSKDGIKAPELYTLTDAKLLNRAEAKISPVVSIDGRDASSYLKEIEDQALGQDPDARYNTLFFSFSGNPGGVLDGRNVYPGSNITTLEFRNGTTLEVKNMAELNDPGFEARNGKDVFDMYCRPTMIL
;
A
#
# COMPACT_ATOMS: atom_id res chain seq x y z
N MET A 1 -25.25 -35.58 -18.16
CA MET A 1 -24.25 -34.89 -17.30
C MET A 1 -24.93 -33.64 -16.75
N PRO A 2 -25.15 -33.50 -15.44
CA PRO A 2 -25.76 -32.30 -14.91
C PRO A 2 -24.73 -31.15 -14.93
N LEU A 3 -25.17 -29.98 -15.40
CA LEU A 3 -24.42 -28.73 -15.25
C LEU A 3 -24.26 -28.45 -13.75
N VAL A 4 -23.01 -28.38 -13.31
CA VAL A 4 -22.68 -27.81 -12.01
C VAL A 4 -22.96 -26.32 -12.11
N ALA A 5 -23.99 -25.84 -11.41
CA ALA A 5 -24.17 -24.42 -11.20
C ALA A 5 -22.92 -23.90 -10.49
N ALA A 6 -22.18 -23.00 -11.15
CA ALA A 6 -21.14 -22.24 -10.48
C ALA A 6 -21.81 -21.50 -9.32
N SER A 7 -21.51 -21.91 -8.09
CA SER A 7 -21.83 -21.13 -6.90
C SER A 7 -21.15 -19.78 -7.09
N SER A 8 -21.88 -18.75 -7.51
CA SER A 8 -21.34 -17.40 -7.60
C SER A 8 -20.87 -17.03 -6.19
N SER A 9 -19.56 -16.88 -6.02
CA SER A 9 -19.01 -16.25 -4.82
C SER A 9 -19.74 -14.93 -4.58
N PRO A 10 -20.07 -14.58 -3.33
CA PRO A 10 -20.74 -13.31 -3.06
C PRO A 10 -19.89 -12.15 -3.57
N GLU A 11 -20.54 -11.12 -4.11
CA GLU A 11 -19.87 -9.96 -4.68
C GLU A 11 -19.07 -9.20 -3.58
N PRO A 12 -17.74 -8.98 -3.75
CA PRO A 12 -16.88 -8.43 -2.70
C PRO A 12 -17.31 -7.06 -2.15
N CYS A 13 -17.67 -6.11 -3.02
CA CYS A 13 -18.07 -4.76 -2.60
C CYS A 13 -19.38 -4.79 -1.79
N ALA A 14 -20.35 -5.61 -2.20
CA ALA A 14 -21.60 -5.80 -1.47
C ALA A 14 -21.38 -6.43 -0.08
N LEU A 15 -20.40 -7.34 0.05
CA LEU A 15 -20.01 -7.88 1.34
C LEU A 15 -19.43 -6.81 2.27
N ILE A 16 -18.61 -5.89 1.74
CA ILE A 16 -18.07 -4.76 2.49
C ILE A 16 -19.21 -3.85 2.96
N THR A 17 -20.11 -3.44 2.07
CA THR A 17 -21.28 -2.62 2.43
C THR A 17 -22.16 -3.29 3.47
N LYS A 18 -22.33 -4.62 3.41
CA LYS A 18 -23.04 -5.37 4.45
C LYS A 18 -22.34 -5.25 5.81
N GLN A 19 -21.03 -5.44 5.87
CA GLN A 19 -20.25 -5.33 7.11
C GLN A 19 -20.28 -3.91 7.68
N ILE A 20 -20.23 -2.88 6.82
CA ILE A 20 -20.39 -1.47 7.22
C ILE A 20 -21.75 -1.25 7.88
N ARG A 21 -22.84 -1.66 7.22
CA ARG A 21 -24.20 -1.52 7.75
C ARG A 21 -24.41 -2.27 9.06
N GLU A 22 -23.81 -3.46 9.19
CA GLU A 22 -23.84 -4.22 10.44
C GLU A 22 -23.09 -3.49 11.55
N HIS A 23 -21.90 -2.97 11.27
CA HIS A 23 -21.11 -2.19 12.22
C HIS A 23 -21.84 -0.90 12.69
N GLN A 24 -22.43 -0.15 11.76
CA GLN A 24 -23.17 1.08 12.05
C GLN A 24 -24.43 0.87 12.90
N LYS A 25 -25.05 -0.33 12.86
CA LYS A 25 -26.21 -0.64 13.72
C LYS A 25 -25.87 -0.71 15.20
N TYR A 26 -24.62 -1.08 15.54
CA TYR A 26 -24.21 -1.37 16.91
C TYR A 26 -23.24 -0.32 17.47
N ASN A 27 -22.62 0.52 16.63
CA ASN A 27 -21.67 1.54 17.03
C ASN A 27 -22.12 2.95 16.61
N ASN A 28 -22.34 3.82 17.59
CA ASN A 28 -22.83 5.20 17.41
C ASN A 28 -21.74 6.22 17.03
N SER A 29 -20.74 5.80 16.26
CA SER A 29 -19.61 6.57 15.67
C SER A 29 -18.27 6.51 16.42
N ALA A 30 -17.19 6.44 15.62
CA ALA A 30 -15.74 6.52 15.91
C ALA A 30 -14.94 5.21 16.02
N SER A 31 -15.53 4.02 15.93
CA SER A 31 -14.74 2.79 15.80
C SER A 31 -14.20 2.63 14.38
N VAL A 32 -12.89 2.52 14.25
CA VAL A 32 -12.20 2.14 13.02
C VAL A 32 -12.74 0.79 12.54
N LEU A 33 -13.19 0.74 11.28
CA LEU A 33 -13.70 -0.48 10.67
C LEU A 33 -12.64 -1.07 9.74
N GLN A 34 -12.28 -2.32 10.01
CA GLN A 34 -11.27 -3.06 9.25
C GLN A 34 -11.88 -4.33 8.65
N PHE A 35 -11.40 -4.70 7.46
CA PHE A 35 -11.77 -5.91 6.73
C PHE A 35 -10.51 -6.74 6.43
N PRO A 36 -10.63 -8.05 6.14
CA PRO A 36 -9.53 -8.79 5.52
C PRO A 36 -9.08 -8.07 4.25
N GLY A 37 -7.77 -7.84 4.09
CA GLY A 37 -7.27 -7.03 2.97
C GLY A 37 -7.66 -7.62 1.60
N GLN A 38 -7.71 -8.95 1.46
CA GLN A 38 -8.12 -9.57 0.20
C GLN A 38 -9.54 -9.18 -0.20
N LEU A 39 -10.46 -9.02 0.76
CA LEU A 39 -11.84 -8.65 0.45
C LEU A 39 -11.93 -7.25 -0.16
N ALA A 40 -11.13 -6.30 0.35
CA ALA A 40 -11.04 -4.96 -0.20
C ALA A 40 -10.33 -4.95 -1.56
N GLU A 41 -9.23 -5.67 -1.69
CA GLU A 41 -8.51 -5.85 -2.96
C GLU A 41 -9.43 -6.43 -4.05
N ASP A 42 -10.19 -7.50 -3.74
CA ASP A 42 -11.13 -8.11 -4.67
C ASP A 42 -12.23 -7.12 -5.11
N CYS A 43 -12.70 -6.27 -4.19
CA CYS A 43 -13.65 -5.21 -4.52
C CYS A 43 -13.04 -4.16 -5.46
N LEU A 44 -11.81 -3.68 -5.18
CA LEU A 44 -11.11 -2.72 -6.03
C LEU A 44 -10.79 -3.30 -7.42
N GLN A 45 -10.36 -4.55 -7.48
CA GLN A 45 -10.11 -5.27 -8.74
C GLN A 45 -11.39 -5.51 -9.56
N SER A 46 -12.56 -5.49 -8.92
CA SER A 46 -13.84 -5.60 -9.63
C SER A 46 -14.28 -4.30 -10.35
N MET A 47 -13.57 -3.18 -10.13
CA MET A 47 -13.87 -1.90 -10.77
C MET A 47 -13.66 -1.97 -12.28
N PRO A 48 -14.66 -1.60 -13.12
CA PRO A 48 -14.47 -1.56 -14.56
C PRO A 48 -13.40 -0.53 -14.93
N PHE A 49 -12.61 -0.84 -15.96
CA PHE A 49 -11.70 0.11 -16.58
C PHE A 49 -12.37 0.76 -17.81
N TYR A 50 -12.29 2.08 -17.91
CA TYR A 50 -12.85 2.87 -19.01
C TYR A 50 -11.72 3.60 -19.75
N PRO A 51 -11.15 3.03 -20.82
CA PRO A 51 -10.04 3.63 -21.57
C PRO A 51 -10.33 5.06 -22.06
N GLU A 52 -11.60 5.35 -22.37
CA GLU A 52 -12.05 6.67 -22.82
C GLU A 52 -11.92 7.77 -21.75
N LEU A 53 -11.82 7.40 -20.46
CA LEU A 53 -11.56 8.32 -19.35
C LEU A 53 -10.06 8.37 -18.99
N ALA A 54 -9.33 7.27 -19.22
CA ALA A 54 -7.92 7.15 -18.90
C ALA A 54 -7.04 8.10 -19.74
N ASP A 55 -7.27 8.17 -21.05
CA ASP A 55 -6.43 8.99 -21.95
C ASP A 55 -6.53 10.51 -21.63
N PRO A 56 -7.73 11.10 -21.45
CA PRO A 56 -7.86 12.47 -20.97
C PRO A 56 -7.24 12.69 -19.59
N PHE A 57 -7.39 11.75 -18.67
CA PHE A 57 -6.77 11.84 -17.34
C PHE A 57 -5.24 11.92 -17.43
N LEU A 58 -4.60 11.05 -18.21
CA LEU A 58 -3.15 11.08 -18.42
C LEU A 58 -2.69 12.38 -19.11
N ASN A 59 -3.51 12.96 -19.98
CA ASN A 59 -3.22 14.25 -20.60
C ASN A 59 -3.20 15.38 -19.56
N GLU A 60 -4.19 15.43 -18.67
CA GLU A 60 -4.23 16.43 -17.60
C GLU A 60 -3.12 16.19 -16.57
N LEU A 61 -2.93 14.95 -16.11
CA LEU A 61 -1.84 14.57 -15.21
C LEU A 61 -0.48 14.97 -15.79
N GLY A 62 -0.24 14.70 -17.07
CA GLY A 62 1.00 15.06 -17.77
C GLY A 62 1.32 16.56 -17.73
N LYS A 63 0.30 17.44 -17.66
CA LYS A 63 0.52 18.89 -17.50
C LYS A 63 1.06 19.23 -16.11
N TYR A 64 0.54 18.60 -15.06
CA TYR A 64 1.03 18.78 -13.70
C TYR A 64 2.41 18.16 -13.52
N VAL A 65 2.64 16.98 -14.09
CA VAL A 65 3.93 16.29 -14.03
C VAL A 65 5.05 17.14 -14.62
N GLN A 66 4.78 17.93 -15.67
CA GLN A 66 5.77 18.84 -16.24
C GLN A 66 6.28 19.93 -15.28
N TRP A 67 5.62 20.17 -14.15
CA TRP A 67 6.12 21.08 -13.09
C TRP A 67 7.18 20.43 -12.20
N GLN A 68 7.42 19.12 -12.32
CA GLN A 68 8.46 18.45 -11.55
C GLN A 68 9.84 18.83 -12.08
N SER A 69 10.57 19.62 -11.31
CA SER A 69 11.85 20.20 -11.73
C SER A 69 12.97 19.17 -11.97
N THR A 70 12.83 17.95 -11.44
CA THR A 70 13.85 16.91 -11.47
C THR A 70 13.70 15.91 -12.62
N LEU A 71 12.70 16.06 -13.50
CA LEU A 71 12.41 15.09 -14.57
C LEU A 71 13.63 14.68 -15.40
N GLU A 72 14.43 15.64 -15.87
CA GLU A 72 15.59 15.36 -16.71
C GLU A 72 16.69 14.60 -15.95
N VAL A 73 16.94 14.98 -14.70
CA VAL A 73 17.96 14.38 -13.84
C VAL A 73 17.52 13.00 -13.35
N LEU A 74 16.24 12.79 -13.07
CA LEU A 74 15.71 11.46 -12.72
C LEU A 74 15.86 10.48 -13.89
N LYS A 75 15.64 10.95 -15.12
CA LYS A 75 15.79 10.13 -16.33
C LYS A 75 17.24 9.75 -16.62
N ASN A 76 18.18 10.69 -16.43
CA ASN A 76 19.61 10.49 -16.66
C ASN A 76 20.42 11.00 -15.45
N PRO A 77 20.39 10.29 -14.32
CA PRO A 77 21.04 10.76 -13.11
C PRO A 77 22.56 10.57 -13.20
N PRO A 78 23.34 11.32 -12.40
CA PRO A 78 24.77 11.07 -12.28
C PRO A 78 25.03 9.69 -11.67
N ASP A 79 26.21 9.11 -11.94
CA ASP A 79 26.61 7.78 -11.41
C ASP A 79 26.60 7.69 -9.87
N THR A 80 26.61 8.83 -9.18
CA THR A 80 26.52 8.92 -7.71
C THR A 80 25.09 8.85 -7.18
N TYR A 81 24.07 8.85 -8.05
CA TYR A 81 22.68 8.71 -7.63
C TYR A 81 22.44 7.26 -7.19
N MET A 82 21.92 7.10 -5.97
CA MET A 82 21.81 5.79 -5.32
C MET A 82 20.52 5.04 -5.66
N SER A 83 19.61 5.67 -6.39
CA SER A 83 18.33 5.09 -6.81
C SER A 83 18.32 4.84 -8.31
N SER A 84 17.37 4.03 -8.79
CA SER A 84 17.24 3.73 -10.20
C SER A 84 16.88 4.98 -11.03
N PRO A 85 17.42 5.14 -12.24
CA PRO A 85 16.94 6.12 -13.21
C PRO A 85 15.46 5.89 -13.54
N THR A 86 14.69 6.97 -13.62
CA THR A 86 13.25 6.93 -13.85
C THR A 86 12.83 7.96 -14.90
N ASP A 87 12.29 7.49 -16.02
CA ASP A 87 11.66 8.34 -17.04
C ASP A 87 10.16 8.47 -16.76
N ILE A 88 9.77 9.51 -16.00
CA ILE A 88 8.36 9.72 -15.63
C ILE A 88 7.48 9.98 -16.87
N LEU A 89 7.93 10.84 -17.79
CA LEU A 89 7.14 11.17 -18.99
C LEU A 89 7.04 9.96 -19.93
N GLY A 90 8.13 9.23 -20.14
CA GLY A 90 8.12 7.98 -20.90
C GLY A 90 7.27 6.90 -20.24
N GLY A 91 7.30 6.81 -18.90
CA GLY A 91 6.46 5.89 -18.14
C GLY A 91 4.96 6.18 -18.30
N LEU A 92 4.55 7.45 -18.32
CA LEU A 92 3.14 7.81 -18.59
C LEU A 92 2.70 7.34 -19.98
N GLU A 93 3.59 7.36 -20.98
CA GLU A 93 3.30 6.86 -22.32
C GLU A 93 3.22 5.32 -22.37
N ILE A 94 4.06 4.63 -21.59
CA ILE A 94 3.95 3.18 -21.42
C ILE A 94 2.60 2.81 -20.79
N ILE A 95 2.19 3.54 -19.74
CA ILE A 95 0.88 3.37 -19.09
C ILE A 95 -0.25 3.61 -20.09
N ARG A 96 -0.18 4.69 -20.88
CA ARG A 96 -1.18 5.01 -21.91
C ARG A 96 -1.44 3.86 -22.89
N ASN A 97 -0.37 3.15 -23.27
CA ASN A 97 -0.43 2.05 -24.24
C ASN A 97 -0.69 0.67 -23.61
N THR A 98 -0.74 0.59 -22.27
CA THR A 98 -0.98 -0.65 -21.54
C THR A 98 -2.48 -0.92 -21.42
N LYS A 99 -2.88 -2.19 -21.60
CA LYS A 99 -4.26 -2.63 -21.39
C LYS A 99 -4.41 -3.14 -19.96
N TYR A 100 -5.25 -2.46 -19.19
CA TYR A 100 -5.56 -2.82 -17.81
C TYR A 100 -6.84 -3.63 -17.73
N SER A 101 -6.91 -4.55 -16.76
CA SER A 101 -8.12 -5.35 -16.54
C SER A 101 -9.18 -4.58 -15.73
N CYS A 102 -8.74 -3.68 -14.86
CA CYS A 102 -9.58 -2.88 -13.96
C CYS A 102 -8.97 -1.49 -13.69
N GLN A 103 -9.78 -0.58 -13.15
CA GLN A 103 -9.31 0.77 -12.78
C GLN A 103 -8.21 0.74 -11.71
N TRP A 104 -8.30 -0.20 -10.78
CA TRP A 104 -7.32 -0.38 -9.70
C TRP A 104 -5.91 -0.65 -10.22
N GLU A 105 -5.75 -1.51 -11.23
CA GLU A 105 -4.44 -1.78 -11.84
C GLU A 105 -3.88 -0.55 -12.57
N PHE A 106 -4.73 0.21 -13.25
CA PHE A 106 -4.33 1.45 -13.94
C PHE A 106 -3.80 2.48 -12.93
N ASP A 107 -4.53 2.71 -11.84
CA ASP A 107 -4.12 3.63 -10.79
C ASP A 107 -2.84 3.14 -10.07
N GLN A 108 -2.71 1.84 -9.79
CA GLN A 108 -1.48 1.28 -9.22
C GLN A 108 -0.26 1.52 -10.12
N ALA A 109 -0.43 1.39 -11.45
CA ALA A 109 0.66 1.65 -12.39
C ALA A 109 1.12 3.12 -12.34
N ILE A 110 0.18 4.07 -12.27
CA ILE A 110 0.49 5.49 -12.11
C ILE A 110 1.18 5.74 -10.77
N LYS A 111 0.63 5.23 -9.66
CA LYS A 111 1.21 5.42 -8.33
C LYS A 111 2.64 4.87 -8.25
N SER A 112 2.87 3.69 -8.82
CA SER A 112 4.19 3.06 -8.89
C SER A 112 5.17 3.92 -9.68
N LEU A 113 4.78 4.42 -10.85
CA LEU A 113 5.62 5.31 -11.67
C LEU A 113 5.99 6.59 -10.92
N ILE A 114 5.03 7.24 -10.28
CA ILE A 114 5.25 8.49 -9.53
C ILE A 114 6.17 8.23 -8.32
N ASN A 115 5.95 7.14 -7.58
CA ASN A 115 6.82 6.76 -6.46
C ASN A 115 8.28 6.48 -6.89
N ASN A 116 8.51 5.97 -8.10
CA ASN A 116 9.87 5.74 -8.63
C ASN A 116 10.67 7.05 -8.85
N ALA A 117 10.01 8.22 -8.80
CA ALA A 117 10.71 9.50 -8.73
C ALA A 117 11.46 9.69 -7.40
N ASN A 118 11.15 8.88 -6.39
CA ASN A 118 11.72 8.95 -5.05
C ASN A 118 11.58 10.35 -4.44
N ASP A 119 10.45 11.03 -4.62
CA ASP A 119 10.27 12.39 -4.12
C ASP A 119 8.95 12.51 -3.37
N GLY A 120 9.03 12.74 -2.05
CA GLY A 120 7.85 12.84 -1.19
C GLY A 120 6.96 14.05 -1.45
N HIS A 121 7.39 14.99 -2.31
CA HIS A 121 6.56 16.13 -2.74
C HIS A 121 5.99 15.94 -4.15
N PHE A 122 6.39 14.88 -4.84
CA PHE A 122 5.86 14.53 -6.15
C PHE A 122 4.89 13.38 -5.99
N ASP A 123 3.62 13.72 -5.77
CA ASP A 123 2.58 12.74 -5.49
C ASP A 123 1.31 12.98 -6.30
N VAL A 124 0.52 11.90 -6.44
CA VAL A 124 -0.82 11.92 -7.01
C VAL A 124 -1.75 11.08 -6.14
N GLU A 125 -2.90 11.66 -5.81
CA GLU A 125 -4.02 10.95 -5.22
C GLU A 125 -4.88 10.37 -6.34
N LEU A 126 -5.11 9.06 -6.29
CA LEU A 126 -5.84 8.32 -7.32
C LEU A 126 -7.14 7.79 -6.73
N CYS A 127 -8.20 7.83 -7.52
CA CYS A 127 -9.56 7.61 -7.04
C CYS A 127 -9.78 6.22 -6.42
N SER A 128 -9.17 5.17 -6.96
CA SER A 128 -9.31 3.81 -6.43
C SER A 128 -8.58 3.58 -5.10
N PHE A 129 -7.69 4.51 -4.71
CA PHE A 129 -6.98 4.49 -3.42
C PHE A 129 -7.78 5.17 -2.30
N THR A 130 -8.85 5.89 -2.64
CA THR A 130 -9.66 6.65 -1.68
C THR A 130 -10.39 5.78 -0.63
N PRO A 131 -11.09 4.68 -0.98
CA PRO A 131 -12.00 4.03 -0.04
C PRO A 131 -11.29 3.28 1.10
N PHE A 132 -10.08 2.77 0.86
CA PHE A 132 -9.39 1.87 1.79
C PHE A 132 -7.92 2.18 1.95
N THR A 133 -7.42 2.05 3.17
CA THR A 133 -5.98 2.01 3.48
C THR A 133 -5.59 0.58 3.84
N PHE A 134 -4.65 -0.03 3.11
CA PHE A 134 -4.15 -1.35 3.49
C PHE A 134 -3.13 -1.25 4.61
N MET A 135 -3.22 -2.17 5.56
CA MET A 135 -2.37 -2.18 6.72
C MET A 135 -2.03 -3.59 7.20
N ARG A 136 -0.91 -3.69 7.91
CA ARG A 136 -0.54 -4.82 8.75
C ARG A 136 -0.85 -4.43 10.17
N ASN A 137 -1.39 -5.32 11.01
CA ASN A 137 -1.51 -5.03 12.44
C ASN A 137 -0.18 -5.33 13.17
N THR A 138 0.94 -4.85 12.62
CA THR A 138 2.27 -4.97 13.20
C THR A 138 3.20 -3.89 12.67
N ALA A 139 3.94 -3.28 13.60
CA ALA A 139 5.02 -2.38 13.28
C ALA A 139 6.36 -3.00 13.64
N LEU A 140 7.37 -2.77 12.79
CA LEU A 140 8.76 -3.13 13.09
C LEU A 140 9.54 -1.92 13.60
N VAL A 141 10.61 -2.21 14.34
CA VAL A 141 11.65 -1.25 14.69
C VAL A 141 13.02 -1.83 14.39
N SER A 142 13.96 -0.96 14.07
CA SER A 142 15.38 -1.27 13.86
C SER A 142 16.17 -0.78 15.07
N VAL A 143 16.74 -1.70 15.86
CA VAL A 143 17.36 -1.38 17.16
C VAL A 143 18.77 -1.91 17.24
N SER A 144 19.73 -1.00 17.48
CA SER A 144 21.08 -1.36 17.91
C SER A 144 21.14 -1.44 19.44
N LYS A 145 21.61 -2.56 19.98
CA LYS A 145 21.66 -2.80 21.44
C LYS A 145 22.68 -1.92 22.17
N ASP A 146 23.75 -1.53 21.50
CA ASP A 146 24.87 -0.78 22.06
C ASP A 146 25.18 0.51 21.30
N GLY A 147 24.45 0.80 20.22
CA GLY A 147 24.68 1.96 19.36
C GLY A 147 25.93 1.84 18.48
N ILE A 148 26.61 0.68 18.49
CA ILE A 148 27.84 0.41 17.74
C ILE A 148 27.61 -0.73 16.74
N LYS A 149 26.94 -1.80 17.16
CA LYS A 149 26.59 -2.93 16.29
C LYS A 149 25.50 -2.53 15.31
N ALA A 150 25.50 -3.20 14.17
CA ALA A 150 24.41 -3.12 13.21
C ALA A 150 23.06 -3.38 13.92
N PRO A 151 22.01 -2.60 13.63
CA PRO A 151 20.73 -2.78 14.25
C PRO A 151 20.08 -4.10 13.80
N GLU A 152 19.28 -4.68 14.69
CA GLU A 152 18.47 -5.86 14.40
C GLU A 152 16.99 -5.47 14.38
N LEU A 153 16.18 -6.24 13.67
CA LEU A 153 14.75 -5.98 13.51
C LEU A 153 13.95 -6.64 14.63
N TYR A 154 13.01 -5.89 15.22
CA TYR A 154 12.10 -6.38 16.24
C TYR A 154 10.68 -5.91 15.95
N THR A 155 9.67 -6.63 16.44
CA THR A 155 8.33 -6.06 16.51
C THR A 155 8.32 -4.92 17.53
N LEU A 156 7.47 -3.91 17.34
CA LEU A 156 7.34 -2.81 18.31
C LEU A 156 6.96 -3.32 19.71
N THR A 157 6.16 -4.38 19.79
CA THR A 157 5.76 -5.02 21.06
C THR A 157 6.97 -5.63 21.77
N ASP A 158 7.81 -6.37 21.04
CA ASP A 158 9.03 -6.96 21.59
C ASP A 158 10.06 -5.90 21.98
N ALA A 159 10.18 -4.84 21.17
CA ALA A 159 11.12 -3.76 21.42
C ALA A 159 10.87 -3.04 22.75
N LYS A 160 9.60 -2.88 23.14
CA LYS A 160 9.20 -2.32 24.46
C LYS A 160 9.67 -3.17 25.64
N LEU A 161 10.04 -4.43 25.41
CA LEU A 161 10.48 -5.38 26.42
C LEU A 161 12.00 -5.61 26.41
N LEU A 162 12.75 -5.07 25.44
CA LEU A 162 14.19 -5.31 25.29
C LEU A 162 15.02 -4.94 26.53
N ASN A 163 14.59 -3.95 27.32
CA ASN A 163 15.27 -3.53 28.54
C ASN A 163 14.89 -4.36 29.79
N ARG A 164 14.04 -5.39 29.65
CA ARG A 164 13.60 -6.25 30.77
C ARG A 164 14.41 -7.54 30.77
N ALA A 165 15.15 -7.79 31.85
CA ALA A 165 16.09 -8.92 31.97
C ALA A 165 15.46 -10.32 31.78
N GLU A 166 14.15 -10.46 32.01
CA GLU A 166 13.43 -11.74 31.92
C GLU A 166 12.77 -11.99 30.55
N ALA A 167 12.73 -11.00 29.66
CA ALA A 167 12.06 -11.12 28.37
C ALA A 167 12.96 -11.87 27.36
N LYS A 168 12.51 -13.04 26.91
CA LYS A 168 13.16 -13.79 25.82
C LYS A 168 12.77 -13.20 24.47
N ILE A 169 13.36 -12.06 24.13
CA ILE A 169 13.13 -11.39 22.84
C ILE A 169 14.13 -11.90 21.80
N SER A 170 13.60 -12.30 20.64
CA SER A 170 14.38 -12.67 19.47
C SER A 170 14.09 -11.68 18.36
N PRO A 171 15.08 -11.31 17.53
CA PRO A 171 14.82 -10.47 16.37
C PRO A 171 14.16 -11.26 15.24
N VAL A 172 13.48 -10.52 14.37
CA VAL A 172 12.92 -10.99 13.10
C VAL A 172 14.06 -11.17 12.11
N VAL A 173 14.10 -12.33 11.46
CA VAL A 173 15.13 -12.68 10.45
C VAL A 173 14.52 -13.01 9.10
N SER A 174 13.24 -13.34 9.04
CA SER A 174 12.55 -13.64 7.79
C SER A 174 11.11 -13.09 7.80
N ILE A 175 10.66 -12.63 6.63
CA ILE A 175 9.30 -12.15 6.35
C ILE A 175 8.81 -12.88 5.11
N ASP A 176 7.68 -13.57 5.21
CA ASP A 176 7.09 -14.41 4.14
C ASP A 176 8.09 -15.40 3.53
N GLY A 177 8.95 -15.98 4.38
CA GLY A 177 9.95 -16.97 3.98
C GLY A 177 11.19 -16.39 3.28
N ARG A 178 11.33 -15.06 3.28
CA ARG A 178 12.46 -14.34 2.68
C ARG A 178 13.27 -13.64 3.76
N ASP A 179 14.57 -13.45 3.53
CA ASP A 179 15.40 -12.62 4.40
C ASP A 179 14.73 -11.26 4.67
N ALA A 180 14.60 -10.90 5.95
CA ALA A 180 13.81 -9.74 6.36
C ALA A 180 14.36 -8.43 5.79
N SER A 181 15.69 -8.28 5.72
CA SER A 181 16.32 -7.07 5.17
C SER A 181 16.04 -6.93 3.67
N SER A 182 16.12 -8.05 2.94
CA SER A 182 15.84 -8.11 1.51
C SER A 182 14.36 -7.84 1.22
N TYR A 183 13.44 -8.36 2.04
CA TYR A 183 12.01 -8.07 1.92
C TYR A 183 11.71 -6.58 2.16
N LEU A 184 12.30 -6.00 3.21
CA LEU A 184 12.14 -4.57 3.50
C LEU A 184 12.72 -3.68 2.41
N LYS A 185 13.82 -4.09 1.75
CA LYS A 185 14.41 -3.33 0.65
C LYS A 185 13.43 -3.16 -0.52
N GLU A 186 12.61 -4.15 -0.83
CA GLU A 186 11.60 -4.01 -1.89
C GLU A 186 10.48 -3.04 -1.52
N ILE A 187 10.14 -2.95 -0.24
CA ILE A 187 9.15 -1.98 0.24
C ILE A 187 9.78 -0.57 0.26
N GLU A 188 11.06 -0.48 0.64
CA GLU A 188 11.84 0.76 0.60
C GLU A 188 11.84 1.38 -0.80
N ASP A 189 12.04 0.57 -1.84
CA ASP A 189 12.10 1.06 -3.22
C ASP A 189 10.78 1.66 -3.70
N GLN A 190 9.68 1.35 -3.02
CA GLN A 190 8.41 2.00 -3.29
C GLN A 190 8.15 3.22 -2.40
N ALA A 191 8.88 3.36 -1.28
CA ALA A 191 8.69 4.42 -0.28
C ALA A 191 9.05 5.81 -0.80
N LEU A 192 8.56 6.82 -0.10
CA LEU A 192 8.74 8.22 -0.49
C LEU A 192 10.02 8.77 0.13
N GLY A 193 10.89 9.38 -0.68
CA GLY A 193 12.10 10.07 -0.21
C GLY A 193 13.29 9.92 -1.16
N GLN A 194 14.02 11.01 -1.39
CA GLN A 194 15.11 11.03 -2.37
C GLN A 194 16.29 10.17 -1.94
N ASP A 195 16.51 10.09 -0.63
CA ASP A 195 17.61 9.36 -0.01
C ASP A 195 17.15 7.94 0.39
N PRO A 196 17.88 6.87 -0.03
CA PRO A 196 17.55 5.50 0.33
C PRO A 196 17.52 5.23 1.84
N ASP A 197 18.42 5.84 2.62
CA ASP A 197 18.44 5.65 4.07
C ASP A 197 17.22 6.31 4.71
N ALA A 198 16.81 7.48 4.20
CA ALA A 198 15.56 8.12 4.62
C ALA A 198 14.35 7.22 4.34
N ARG A 199 14.26 6.61 3.14
CA ARG A 199 13.20 5.65 2.80
C ARG A 199 13.21 4.44 3.71
N TYR A 200 14.38 3.87 3.98
CA TYR A 200 14.52 2.72 4.87
C TYR A 200 14.03 3.05 6.29
N ASN A 201 14.37 4.24 6.78
CA ASN A 201 13.90 4.73 8.08
C ASN A 201 12.37 4.86 8.14
N THR A 202 11.69 5.18 7.02
CA THR A 202 10.23 5.28 7.00
C THR A 202 9.52 3.94 7.17
N LEU A 203 10.19 2.80 6.93
CA LEU A 203 9.58 1.48 7.07
C LEU A 203 9.23 1.13 8.52
N PHE A 204 9.91 1.77 9.47
CA PHE A 204 9.82 1.47 10.90
C PHE A 204 8.94 2.46 11.65
N PHE A 205 8.42 1.99 12.79
CA PHE A 205 7.69 2.84 13.72
C PHE A 205 8.59 3.97 14.25
N SER A 206 8.06 5.19 14.26
CA SER A 206 8.67 6.35 14.89
C SER A 206 7.65 7.18 15.67
N PHE A 207 7.94 7.44 16.96
CA PHE A 207 7.12 8.29 17.82
C PHE A 207 7.02 9.74 17.33
N SER A 208 8.01 10.23 16.56
CA SER A 208 8.12 11.63 16.17
C SER A 208 7.44 11.97 14.84
N GLY A 209 6.87 10.99 14.13
CA GLY A 209 6.20 11.30 12.86
C GLY A 209 5.71 10.12 12.01
N ASN A 210 5.92 8.87 12.42
CA ASN A 210 5.40 7.71 11.68
C ASN A 210 4.90 6.62 12.65
N PRO A 211 3.76 6.87 13.34
CA PRO A 211 3.16 5.88 14.21
C PRO A 211 2.58 4.73 13.37
N GLY A 212 3.42 3.73 13.11
CA GLY A 212 3.11 2.54 12.32
C GLY A 212 4.32 2.12 11.48
N GLY A 213 4.91 3.07 10.75
CA GLY A 213 5.89 2.76 9.71
C GLY A 213 5.19 2.40 8.40
N VAL A 214 5.86 2.60 7.25
CA VAL A 214 5.33 2.29 5.92
C VAL A 214 5.04 0.79 5.74
N LEU A 215 5.70 -0.07 6.52
CA LEU A 215 5.37 -1.49 6.54
C LEU A 215 3.96 -1.75 7.09
N ASP A 216 3.58 -1.00 8.13
CA ASP A 216 2.29 -1.12 8.81
C ASP A 216 1.17 -0.55 7.95
N GLY A 217 1.41 0.46 7.11
CA GLY A 217 0.40 1.08 6.27
C GLY A 217 0.92 1.53 4.91
N ARG A 218 0.28 1.05 3.85
CA ARG A 218 0.54 1.46 2.48
C ARG A 218 -0.73 1.20 1.69
N ASN A 219 -1.15 2.13 0.84
CA ASN A 219 -2.32 1.92 -0.01
C ASN A 219 -2.11 0.84 -1.10
N VAL A 220 -1.25 -0.16 -0.85
CA VAL A 220 -0.99 -1.31 -1.71
C VAL A 220 -1.03 -2.56 -0.84
N TYR A 221 -1.90 -3.49 -1.20
CA TYR A 221 -2.04 -4.77 -0.52
C TYR A 221 -0.85 -5.70 -0.86
N PRO A 222 -0.25 -6.41 0.12
CA PRO A 222 0.85 -7.34 -0.15
C PRO A 222 0.47 -8.62 -0.93
N GLY A 223 -0.79 -8.78 -1.35
CA GLY A 223 -1.24 -9.93 -2.13
C GLY A 223 -1.54 -11.19 -1.32
N SER A 224 -1.56 -11.10 0.02
CA SER A 224 -1.91 -12.21 0.92
C SER A 224 -2.62 -11.68 2.17
N ASN A 225 -3.53 -12.46 2.75
CA ASN A 225 -4.22 -12.09 4.00
C ASN A 225 -3.32 -12.17 5.24
N ILE A 226 -2.17 -12.83 5.11
CA ILE A 226 -1.23 -13.05 6.21
C ILE A 226 0.17 -12.67 5.74
N THR A 227 0.88 -11.90 6.58
CA THR A 227 2.33 -11.73 6.54
C THR A 227 2.93 -12.57 7.67
N THR A 228 3.87 -13.46 7.37
CA THR A 228 4.51 -14.34 8.37
C THR A 228 5.88 -13.78 8.75
N LEU A 229 6.06 -13.46 10.03
CA LEU A 229 7.36 -13.10 10.60
C LEU A 229 8.01 -14.34 11.23
N GLU A 230 9.27 -14.60 10.90
CA GLU A 230 10.08 -15.64 11.53
C GLU A 230 11.21 -15.02 12.34
N PHE A 231 11.37 -15.50 13.56
CA PHE A 231 12.33 -15.02 14.52
C PHE A 231 13.55 -15.94 14.58
N ARG A 232 14.73 -15.39 14.93
CA ARG A 232 15.99 -16.15 14.99
C ARG A 232 15.95 -17.40 15.89
N ASN A 233 15.12 -17.41 16.92
CA ASN A 233 14.92 -18.55 17.80
C ASN A 233 14.04 -19.67 17.19
N GLY A 234 13.57 -19.52 15.95
CA GLY A 234 12.73 -20.48 15.22
C GLY A 234 11.23 -20.33 15.47
N THR A 235 10.78 -19.36 16.27
CA THR A 235 9.34 -19.08 16.43
C THR A 235 8.83 -18.23 15.27
N THR A 236 7.52 -18.25 15.04
CA THR A 236 6.85 -17.46 14.00
C THR A 236 5.69 -16.65 14.57
N LEU A 237 5.33 -15.57 13.88
CA LEU A 237 4.14 -14.76 14.13
C LEU A 237 3.42 -14.51 12.81
N GLU A 238 2.15 -14.91 12.75
CA GLU A 238 1.26 -14.58 11.63
C GLU A 238 0.56 -13.25 11.90
N VAL A 239 0.73 -12.30 10.98
CA VAL A 239 0.18 -10.95 11.05
C VAL A 239 -0.88 -10.82 9.97
N LYS A 240 -2.09 -10.42 10.38
CA LYS A 240 -3.19 -10.20 9.44
C LYS A 240 -2.95 -8.92 8.63
N ASN A 241 -3.10 -9.04 7.33
CA ASN A 241 -3.15 -7.94 6.39
C ASN A 241 -4.62 -7.51 6.25
N MET A 242 -4.90 -6.28 6.63
CA MET A 242 -6.24 -5.72 6.74
C MET A 242 -6.39 -4.54 5.78
N ALA A 243 -7.63 -4.15 5.53
CA ALA A 243 -7.99 -2.90 4.89
C ALA A 243 -8.85 -2.09 5.86
N GLU A 244 -8.43 -0.88 6.15
CA GLU A 244 -9.16 0.10 6.96
C GLU A 244 -10.05 0.95 6.07
N LEU A 245 -11.30 1.16 6.49
CA LEU A 245 -12.25 2.02 5.79
C LEU A 245 -11.92 3.49 5.99
N ASN A 246 -11.66 4.22 4.91
CA ASN A 246 -11.43 5.67 4.95
C ASN A 246 -12.74 6.47 4.80
N ASP A 247 -13.71 5.93 4.07
CA ASP A 247 -14.99 6.59 3.77
C ASP A 247 -16.18 5.88 4.45
N PRO A 248 -16.71 6.43 5.57
CA PRO A 248 -17.90 5.88 6.24
C PRO A 248 -19.16 5.85 5.35
N GLY A 249 -19.17 6.62 4.25
CA GLY A 249 -20.24 6.68 3.26
C GLY A 249 -20.16 5.61 2.18
N PHE A 250 -19.19 4.69 2.23
CA PHE A 250 -19.05 3.63 1.23
C PHE A 250 -20.32 2.76 1.13
N GLU A 251 -20.94 2.74 -0.05
CA GLU A 251 -22.15 1.98 -0.35
C GLU A 251 -22.14 1.50 -1.81
N ALA A 252 -21.68 0.27 -2.03
CA ALA A 252 -21.53 -0.31 -3.36
C ALA A 252 -22.06 -1.74 -3.42
N ARG A 253 -22.71 -2.09 -4.53
CA ARG A 253 -23.19 -3.46 -4.80
C ARG A 253 -22.25 -4.25 -5.71
N ASN A 254 -21.27 -3.56 -6.30
CA ASN A 254 -20.25 -4.09 -7.20
C ASN A 254 -19.20 -3.01 -7.49
N GLY A 255 -18.08 -3.40 -8.12
CA GLY A 255 -17.02 -2.48 -8.49
C GLY A 255 -17.44 -1.34 -9.43
N LYS A 256 -18.52 -1.46 -10.20
CA LYS A 256 -19.04 -0.34 -11.00
C LYS A 256 -19.60 0.76 -10.09
N ASP A 257 -20.33 0.40 -9.04
CA ASP A 257 -20.80 1.39 -8.06
C ASP A 257 -19.59 2.08 -7.39
N VAL A 258 -18.52 1.34 -7.06
CA VAL A 258 -17.27 1.93 -6.52
C VAL A 258 -16.61 2.88 -7.52
N PHE A 259 -16.48 2.50 -8.79
CA PHE A 259 -15.97 3.38 -9.84
C PHE A 259 -16.81 4.66 -9.94
N ASP A 260 -18.14 4.53 -9.92
CA ASP A 260 -19.04 5.67 -10.02
C ASP A 260 -18.96 6.61 -8.82
N MET A 261 -18.69 6.07 -7.62
CA MET A 261 -18.51 6.85 -6.39
C MET A 261 -17.21 7.65 -6.37
N TYR A 262 -16.09 7.04 -6.75
CA TYR A 262 -14.76 7.63 -6.52
C TYR A 262 -14.07 8.12 -7.80
N CYS A 263 -14.26 7.45 -8.93
CA CYS A 263 -13.46 7.65 -10.13
C CYS A 263 -14.19 8.38 -11.26
N ARG A 264 -15.53 8.39 -11.25
CA ARG A 264 -16.31 9.06 -12.29
C ARG A 264 -16.10 10.57 -12.19
N PRO A 265 -15.65 11.25 -13.27
CA PRO A 265 -15.54 12.70 -13.25
C PRO A 265 -16.90 13.33 -12.94
N THR A 266 -16.95 14.15 -11.90
CA THR A 266 -18.11 14.99 -11.63
C THR A 266 -18.11 16.11 -12.66
N MET A 267 -19.22 16.28 -13.39
CA MET A 267 -19.36 17.46 -14.23
C MET A 267 -19.43 18.68 -13.31
N ILE A 268 -18.38 19.48 -13.29
CA ILE A 268 -18.46 20.85 -12.81
C ILE A 268 -19.20 21.62 -13.89
N LEU A 269 -20.51 21.83 -13.66
CA LEU A 269 -21.36 22.74 -14.44
C LEU A 269 -20.98 24.19 -14.15
#